data_AF-A0A8T9FW65-F1
#
_entry.id   AF-A0A8T9FW65-F1
#
_cell.length_a   1.000
_cell.length_b   1.000
_cell.length_c   1.000
_cell.angle_alpha   90.00
_cell.angle_beta   90.00
_cell.angle_gamma   90.00
#
_symmetry.space_group_name_H-M   'P 1'
#
loop_
_entity.id
_entity.type
_entity.pdbx_description
1 polymer ?
#
loop_
_entity_poly.entity_id
_entity_poly.type
_entity_poly.pdbx_seq_one_letter_code
_entity_poly.pdbx_strand_id
1 'polypeptide(L)'
;MADIALHLLLLLFLAAFLAGFIDSIAGGGGMITIPAMLLAGIPPLETLGTNKLQSLFGSGSATLAYARAGHVRLSEQLPMAAAATIGSVFGALLATVVPGDVLKIFMPFLLVAIAIYFGLKPNIGDLDKHRRMSVFLFTVTIVPLVGFYDGVFGPGTGSFFMLAFVTLAGFGVLKATAHTKLLNFGSNLGGFVVFILYGVVLWKVGLTMGVGQFLGAQVGSRVAMRNGARIIKPLLVVTSIALAIRLMADPAHPIRLWLGW
;
A
#
# COMPACT_ATOMS: atom_id res chain seq x y z
N MET A 1 5.85 9.33 -31.08
CA MET A 1 6.40 9.25 -29.70
C MET A 1 5.45 9.82 -28.64
N ALA A 2 4.80 10.97 -28.88
CA ALA A 2 3.82 11.55 -27.96
C ALA A 2 2.58 10.67 -27.73
N ASP A 3 2.07 10.01 -28.77
CA ASP A 3 0.91 9.11 -28.64
C ASP A 3 1.21 7.93 -27.72
N ILE A 4 2.33 7.23 -27.91
CA ILE A 4 2.75 6.10 -27.06
C ILE A 4 2.86 6.54 -25.59
N ALA A 5 3.42 7.74 -25.34
CA ALA A 5 3.53 8.30 -23.99
C ALA A 5 2.17 8.58 -23.34
N LEU A 6 1.18 9.05 -24.11
CA LEU A 6 -0.17 9.32 -23.60
C LEU A 6 -0.92 8.02 -23.27
N HIS A 7 -0.80 7.00 -24.13
CA HIS A 7 -1.42 5.68 -23.89
C HIS A 7 -0.86 5.03 -22.63
N LEU A 8 0.46 5.11 -22.41
CA LEU A 8 1.08 4.61 -21.17
C LEU A 8 0.58 5.37 -19.93
N LEU A 9 0.46 6.69 -20.00
CA LEU A 9 -0.09 7.48 -18.88
C LEU A 9 -1.56 7.14 -18.59
N LEU A 10 -2.37 6.88 -19.61
CA LEU A 10 -3.75 6.42 -19.46
C LEU A 10 -3.82 5.03 -18.80
N LEU A 11 -2.96 4.09 -19.22
CA LEU A 11 -2.87 2.77 -18.60
C LEU A 11 -2.45 2.87 -17.13
N LEU A 12 -1.44 3.70 -16.82
CA LEU A 12 -1.00 3.94 -15.44
C LEU A 12 -2.08 4.63 -14.61
N PHE A 13 -2.85 5.55 -15.19
CA PHE A 13 -4.01 6.17 -14.55
C PHE A 13 -5.07 5.11 -14.20
N LEU A 14 -5.43 4.24 -15.13
CA LEU A 14 -6.42 3.18 -14.90
C LEU A 14 -5.93 2.17 -13.86
N ALA A 15 -4.65 1.78 -13.92
CA ALA A 15 -4.03 0.94 -12.91
C ALA A 15 -4.07 1.60 -11.53
N ALA A 16 -3.77 2.90 -11.46
CA ALA A 16 -3.82 3.68 -10.23
C ALA A 16 -5.25 3.86 -9.69
N PHE A 17 -6.25 3.98 -10.56
CA PHE A 17 -7.66 3.99 -10.19
C PHE A 17 -8.08 2.66 -9.55
N LEU A 18 -7.79 1.53 -10.22
CA LEU A 18 -8.09 0.20 -9.66
C LEU A 18 -7.32 -0.03 -8.36
N ALA A 19 -6.06 0.39 -8.31
CA ALA A 19 -5.24 0.32 -7.12
C ALA A 19 -5.83 1.15 -5.98
N GLY A 20 -6.30 2.37 -6.22
CA GLY A 20 -6.93 3.21 -5.18
C GLY A 20 -8.26 2.64 -4.70
N PHE A 21 -9.07 2.08 -5.61
CA PHE A 21 -10.28 1.36 -5.26
C PHE A 21 -9.96 0.20 -4.30
N ILE A 22 -9.04 -0.67 -4.69
CA ILE A 22 -8.61 -1.81 -3.87
C ILE A 22 -7.95 -1.35 -2.57
N ASP A 23 -7.05 -0.37 -2.63
CA ASP A 23 -6.28 0.10 -1.50
C ASP A 23 -7.19 0.66 -0.43
N SER A 24 -8.20 1.46 -0.79
CA SER A 24 -9.16 2.01 0.16
C SER A 24 -9.98 0.95 0.89
N ILE A 25 -10.09 -0.27 0.35
CA ILE A 25 -10.88 -1.37 0.92
C ILE A 25 -9.98 -2.35 1.70
N ALA A 26 -9.00 -2.95 1.04
CA ALA A 26 -8.20 -4.06 1.60
C ALA A 26 -6.77 -3.64 1.96
N GLY A 27 -6.26 -2.55 1.37
CA GLY A 27 -4.88 -2.10 1.56
C GLY A 27 -3.90 -2.94 0.73
N GLY A 28 -3.51 -2.44 -0.43
CA GLY A 28 -2.81 -3.23 -1.44
C GLY A 28 -2.55 -2.50 -2.75
N GLY A 29 -2.77 -1.18 -2.83
CA GLY A 29 -2.65 -0.43 -4.07
C GLY A 29 -1.25 -0.52 -4.68
N GLY A 30 -0.22 -0.48 -3.84
CA GLY A 30 1.19 -0.66 -4.25
C GLY A 30 1.45 -1.97 -4.99
N MET A 31 0.65 -3.01 -4.75
CA MET A 31 0.78 -4.31 -5.42
C MET A 31 0.35 -4.26 -6.90
N ILE A 32 -0.37 -3.21 -7.30
CA ILE A 32 -0.84 -2.97 -8.67
C ILE A 32 -0.05 -1.83 -9.33
N THR A 33 0.29 -0.79 -8.60
CA THR A 33 0.94 0.40 -9.19
C THR A 33 2.43 0.22 -9.42
N ILE A 34 3.14 -0.42 -8.47
CA ILE A 34 4.56 -0.75 -8.64
C ILE A 34 4.82 -1.63 -9.87
N PRO A 35 4.12 -2.75 -10.13
CA PRO A 35 4.32 -3.50 -11.38
C PRO A 35 3.99 -2.70 -12.60
N ALA A 36 2.88 -1.95 -12.57
CA ALA A 36 2.45 -1.21 -13.74
C ALA A 36 3.56 -0.23 -14.16
N MET A 37 4.23 0.40 -13.18
CA MET A 37 5.38 1.27 -13.42
C MET A 37 6.64 0.49 -13.86
N LEU A 38 6.97 -0.64 -13.23
CA LEU A 38 8.11 -1.47 -13.65
C LEU A 38 7.93 -2.01 -15.07
N LEU A 39 6.72 -2.46 -15.44
CA LEU A 39 6.36 -2.91 -16.79
C LEU A 39 6.38 -1.76 -17.80
N ALA A 40 6.09 -0.53 -17.36
CA ALA A 40 6.28 0.68 -18.16
C ALA A 40 7.77 1.07 -18.30
N GLY A 41 8.70 0.29 -17.74
CA GLY A 41 10.14 0.50 -17.86
C GLY A 41 10.73 1.50 -16.86
N ILE A 42 9.96 1.90 -15.84
CA ILE A 42 10.43 2.86 -14.82
C ILE A 42 11.41 2.14 -13.87
N PRO A 43 12.59 2.71 -13.58
CA PRO A 43 13.56 2.12 -12.65
C PRO A 43 12.95 1.82 -11.27
N PRO A 44 13.45 0.81 -10.52
CA PRO A 44 12.88 0.44 -9.22
C PRO A 44 12.84 1.58 -8.20
N LEU A 45 13.93 2.34 -8.07
CA LEU A 45 14.01 3.44 -7.10
C LEU A 45 13.03 4.57 -7.45
N GLU A 46 12.92 4.93 -8.73
CA GLU A 46 11.94 5.91 -9.21
C GLU A 46 10.50 5.41 -9.05
N THR A 47 10.29 4.12 -9.26
CA THR A 47 9.00 3.46 -9.05
C THR A 47 8.59 3.57 -7.57
N LEU A 48 9.50 3.31 -6.63
CA LEU A 48 9.21 3.45 -5.19
C LEU A 48 8.86 4.90 -4.84
N GLY A 49 9.66 5.86 -5.27
CA GLY A 49 9.41 7.28 -5.01
C GLY A 49 8.10 7.79 -5.62
N THR A 50 7.86 7.47 -6.89
CA THR A 50 6.63 7.82 -7.62
C THR A 50 5.40 7.12 -7.01
N ASN A 51 5.58 5.90 -6.51
CA ASN A 51 4.53 5.17 -5.80
C ASN A 51 4.11 5.89 -4.51
N LYS A 52 5.06 6.49 -3.77
CA LYS A 52 4.74 7.26 -2.55
C LYS A 52 3.93 8.52 -2.88
N LEU A 53 4.32 9.25 -3.92
CA LEU A 53 3.56 10.42 -4.40
C LEU A 53 2.11 10.04 -4.75
N GLN A 54 1.90 9.06 -5.63
CA GLN A 54 0.52 8.72 -6.04
C GLN A 54 -0.31 8.11 -4.89
N SER A 55 0.32 7.33 -4.01
CA SER A 55 -0.35 6.73 -2.84
C SER A 55 -0.80 7.76 -1.80
N LEU A 56 -0.15 8.93 -1.72
CA LEU A 56 -0.61 10.04 -0.86
C LEU A 56 -2.01 10.50 -1.23
N PHE A 57 -2.31 10.63 -2.52
CA PHE A 57 -3.63 11.04 -2.99
C PHE A 57 -4.69 9.99 -2.65
N GLY A 58 -4.39 8.70 -2.87
CA GLY A 58 -5.32 7.61 -2.58
C GLY A 58 -5.59 7.44 -1.07
N SER A 59 -4.52 7.32 -0.27
CA SER A 59 -4.63 7.15 1.18
C SER A 59 -5.20 8.39 1.88
N GLY A 60 -4.84 9.60 1.42
CA GLY A 60 -5.42 10.85 1.89
C GLY A 60 -6.92 10.95 1.56
N SER A 61 -7.31 10.60 0.33
CA SER A 61 -8.71 10.57 -0.09
C SER A 61 -9.54 9.57 0.73
N ALA A 62 -9.03 8.34 0.89
CA ALA A 62 -9.72 7.32 1.69
C ALA A 62 -9.84 7.75 3.16
N THR A 63 -8.77 8.31 3.73
CA THR A 63 -8.77 8.85 5.10
C THR A 63 -9.87 9.91 5.26
N LEU A 64 -9.97 10.84 4.32
CA LEU A 64 -11.00 11.88 4.33
C LEU A 64 -12.41 11.30 4.22
N ALA A 65 -12.62 10.30 3.36
CA ALA A 65 -13.91 9.62 3.23
C ALA A 65 -14.33 8.91 4.53
N TYR A 66 -13.43 8.14 5.14
CA TYR A 66 -13.69 7.44 6.40
C TYR A 66 -13.86 8.39 7.59
N ALA A 67 -13.09 9.47 7.66
CA ALA A 67 -13.22 10.48 8.71
C ALA A 67 -14.56 11.22 8.61
N ARG A 68 -14.98 11.62 7.40
CA ARG A 68 -16.29 12.26 7.17
C ARG A 68 -17.48 11.36 7.53
N ALA A 69 -17.33 10.05 7.34
CA ALA A 69 -18.33 9.07 7.74
C ALA A 69 -18.31 8.73 9.24
N GLY A 70 -17.42 9.34 10.03
CA GLY A 70 -17.34 9.14 11.48
C GLY A 70 -16.63 7.84 11.91
N HIS A 71 -15.96 7.13 10.99
CA HIS A 71 -15.25 5.88 11.31
C HIS A 71 -13.87 6.11 11.94
N VAL A 72 -13.30 7.31 11.81
CA VAL A 72 -11.99 7.70 12.35
C VAL A 72 -12.04 9.12 12.90
N ARG A 73 -11.50 9.31 14.10
CA ARG A 73 -11.20 10.63 14.67
C ARG A 73 -9.72 10.94 14.44
N LEU A 74 -9.46 11.93 13.58
CA LEU A 74 -8.09 12.25 13.14
C LEU A 74 -7.17 12.67 14.30
N SER A 75 -7.70 13.43 15.27
CA SER A 75 -6.95 13.90 16.44
C SER A 75 -6.44 12.76 17.33
N GLU A 76 -7.27 11.75 17.57
CA GLU A 76 -6.93 10.59 18.41
C GLU A 76 -5.89 9.67 17.75
N GLN A 77 -5.85 9.67 16.41
CA GLN A 77 -4.99 8.76 15.65
C GLN A 77 -3.73 9.43 15.11
N LEU A 78 -3.62 10.76 15.19
CA LEU A 78 -2.45 11.52 14.76
C LEU A 78 -1.12 11.00 15.35
N PRO A 79 -1.04 10.57 16.63
CA PRO A 79 0.21 10.00 17.16
C PRO A 79 0.65 8.71 16.45
N MET A 80 -0.30 7.86 16.05
CA MET A 80 0.01 6.66 15.27
C MET A 80 0.46 7.02 13.85
N ALA A 81 -0.20 7.99 13.23
CA ALA A 81 0.20 8.48 11.92
C ALA A 81 1.62 9.07 11.95
N ALA A 82 1.97 9.81 13.00
CA ALA A 82 3.32 10.35 13.22
C ALA A 82 4.35 9.23 13.41
N ALA A 83 4.05 8.20 14.23
CA ALA A 83 4.92 7.04 14.40
C ALA A 83 5.13 6.27 13.08
N ALA A 84 4.09 6.10 12.27
CA ALA A 84 4.18 5.47 10.94
C ALA A 84 5.02 6.32 9.98
N THR A 85 4.88 7.65 10.05
CA THR A 85 5.67 8.62 9.27
C THR A 85 7.15 8.48 9.61
N ILE A 86 7.50 8.51 10.90
CA ILE A 86 8.88 8.37 11.38
C ILE A 86 9.48 7.04 10.91
N GLY A 87 8.75 5.93 11.11
CA GLY A 87 9.18 4.62 10.63
C GLY A 87 9.48 4.66 9.12
N SER A 88 8.55 5.21 8.33
CA SER A 88 8.69 5.30 6.88
C SER A 88 9.84 6.19 6.42
N VAL A 89 10.15 7.28 7.13
CA VAL A 89 11.35 8.08 6.84
C VAL A 89 12.61 7.23 6.95
N PHE A 90 12.78 6.49 8.05
CA PHE A 90 13.93 5.60 8.20
C PHE A 90 13.95 4.47 7.17
N GLY A 91 12.79 3.92 6.84
CA GLY A 91 12.66 2.90 5.79
C GLY A 91 13.04 3.42 4.40
N ALA A 92 12.58 4.62 4.05
CA ALA A 92 12.89 5.24 2.78
C ALA A 92 14.37 5.63 2.68
N LEU A 93 14.98 6.12 3.77
CA LEU A 93 16.42 6.35 3.83
C LEU A 93 17.19 5.06 3.57
N LEU A 94 16.77 3.95 4.17
CA LEU A 94 17.36 2.64 3.87
C LEU A 94 17.20 2.27 2.38
N ALA A 95 16.02 2.48 1.79
CA ALA A 95 15.81 2.19 0.37
C ALA A 95 16.73 3.00 -0.55
N THR A 96 17.12 4.22 -0.17
CA THR A 96 18.02 5.06 -0.98
C THR A 96 19.48 4.63 -0.94
N VAL A 97 19.91 3.88 0.08
CA VAL A 97 21.29 3.38 0.19
C VAL A 97 21.44 1.95 -0.34
N VAL A 98 20.33 1.23 -0.55
CA VAL A 98 20.35 -0.11 -1.14
C VAL A 98 20.60 0.02 -2.66
N PRO A 99 21.58 -0.71 -3.22
CA PRO A 99 21.84 -0.68 -4.65
C PRO A 99 20.60 -1.05 -5.48
N GLY A 100 20.37 -0.34 -6.57
CA GLY A 100 19.20 -0.55 -7.43
C GLY A 100 19.06 -1.99 -7.95
N ASP A 101 20.18 -2.67 -8.19
CA ASP A 101 20.20 -4.09 -8.61
C ASP A 101 19.68 -5.01 -7.51
N VAL A 102 20.00 -4.72 -6.23
CA VAL A 102 19.49 -5.47 -5.09
C VAL A 102 17.98 -5.27 -4.97
N LEU A 103 17.48 -4.04 -5.12
CA LEU A 103 16.04 -3.78 -5.13
C LEU A 103 15.35 -4.51 -6.28
N LYS A 104 15.94 -4.47 -7.49
CA LYS A 104 15.39 -5.14 -8.68
C LYS A 104 15.27 -6.64 -8.48
N ILE A 105 16.28 -7.28 -7.88
CA ILE A 105 16.27 -8.71 -7.58
C ILE A 105 15.31 -9.03 -6.44
N PHE A 106 15.31 -8.24 -5.35
CA PHE A 106 14.59 -8.57 -4.12
C PHE A 106 13.09 -8.24 -4.18
N MET A 107 12.68 -7.21 -4.92
CA MET A 107 11.29 -6.77 -5.00
C MET A 107 10.31 -7.88 -5.43
N PRO A 108 10.60 -8.68 -6.48
CA PRO A 108 9.78 -9.83 -6.83
C PRO A 108 9.62 -10.83 -5.68
N PHE A 109 10.72 -11.25 -5.03
CA PHE A 109 10.69 -12.17 -3.88
C PHE A 109 9.85 -11.65 -2.73
N LEU A 110 9.99 -10.37 -2.42
CA LEU A 110 9.21 -9.74 -1.36
C LEU A 110 7.72 -9.77 -1.69
N LEU A 111 7.36 -9.41 -2.94
CA LEU A 111 5.97 -9.50 -3.41
C LEU A 111 5.43 -10.93 -3.31
N VAL A 112 6.25 -11.96 -3.54
CA VAL A 112 5.87 -13.38 -3.30
C VAL A 112 5.55 -13.65 -1.86
N ALA A 113 6.48 -13.30 -0.96
CA ALA A 113 6.36 -13.61 0.45
C ALA A 113 5.09 -12.98 1.02
N ILE A 114 4.77 -11.76 0.58
CA ILE A 114 3.53 -11.05 0.91
C ILE A 114 2.31 -11.79 0.35
N ALA A 115 2.34 -12.22 -0.91
CA ALA A 115 1.25 -12.95 -1.54
C ALA A 115 0.91 -14.24 -0.79
N ILE A 116 1.93 -15.03 -0.47
CA ILE A 116 1.79 -16.30 0.25
C ILE A 116 1.26 -16.03 1.66
N TYR A 117 1.83 -15.05 2.35
CA TYR A 117 1.41 -14.69 3.70
C TYR A 117 -0.08 -14.32 3.73
N PHE A 118 -0.56 -13.51 2.78
CA PHE A 118 -1.97 -13.12 2.73
C PHE A 118 -2.90 -14.22 2.18
N GLY A 119 -2.43 -15.02 1.23
CA GLY A 119 -3.19 -16.15 0.67
C GLY A 119 -3.41 -17.28 1.68
N LEU A 120 -2.47 -17.51 2.58
CA LEU A 120 -2.55 -18.55 3.62
C LEU A 120 -3.21 -18.07 4.92
N LYS A 121 -3.53 -16.77 5.04
CA LYS A 121 -4.00 -16.22 6.30
C LYS A 121 -5.46 -16.61 6.58
N PRO A 122 -5.77 -17.15 7.78
CA PRO A 122 -7.12 -17.54 8.13
C PRO A 122 -8.09 -16.36 8.21
N ASN A 123 -9.36 -16.68 7.92
CA ASN A 123 -10.48 -15.76 7.77
C ASN A 123 -10.66 -14.90 9.02
N ILE A 124 -10.62 -13.58 8.85
CA ILE A 124 -10.61 -12.61 9.95
C ILE A 124 -12.06 -12.33 10.40
N GLY A 125 -12.35 -12.34 11.70
CA GLY A 125 -13.70 -12.10 12.23
C GLY A 125 -14.14 -10.63 12.10
N ASP A 126 -15.45 -10.39 12.00
CA ASP A 126 -16.03 -9.04 11.77
C ASP A 126 -16.26 -8.24 13.07
N LEU A 127 -16.40 -8.96 14.19
CA LEU A 127 -16.66 -8.38 15.50
C LEU A 127 -15.38 -7.93 16.20
N ASP A 128 -15.47 -6.83 16.96
CA ASP A 128 -14.44 -6.43 17.90
C ASP A 128 -14.12 -7.60 18.85
N LYS A 129 -12.82 -7.84 19.06
CA LYS A 129 -12.32 -8.89 19.95
C LYS A 129 -11.59 -8.27 21.14
N HIS A 130 -11.34 -9.10 22.16
CA HIS A 130 -10.50 -8.69 23.27
C HIS A 130 -9.14 -8.19 22.78
N ARG A 131 -8.81 -6.97 23.19
CA ARG A 131 -7.56 -6.30 22.87
C ARG A 131 -6.40 -7.06 23.48
N ARG A 132 -5.43 -7.46 22.65
CA ARG A 132 -4.23 -8.21 23.10
C ARG A 132 -3.08 -7.28 23.47
N MET A 133 -3.08 -6.05 22.99
CA MET A 133 -2.03 -5.07 23.24
C MET A 133 -2.57 -3.65 23.44
N SER A 134 -2.00 -2.90 24.39
CA SER A 134 -2.40 -1.52 24.67
C SER A 134 -2.18 -0.60 23.46
N VAL A 135 -2.96 0.50 23.39
CA VAL A 135 -2.83 1.52 22.31
C VAL A 135 -1.39 2.02 22.24
N PHE A 136 -0.81 2.32 23.41
CA PHE A 136 0.51 2.88 23.53
C PHE A 136 1.55 1.92 22.96
N LEU A 137 1.59 0.67 23.43
CA LEU A 137 2.57 -0.31 22.98
C LEU A 137 2.43 -0.60 21.48
N PHE A 138 1.19 -0.68 20.97
CA PHE A 138 0.93 -0.82 19.53
C PHE A 138 1.55 0.34 18.73
N THR A 139 1.38 1.57 19.23
CA THR A 139 1.83 2.81 18.59
C THR A 139 3.35 2.95 18.57
N VAL A 140 4.05 2.56 19.63
CA VAL A 140 5.52 2.68 19.67
C VAL A 140 6.27 1.50 19.07
N THR A 141 5.60 0.36 18.81
CA THR A 141 6.27 -0.85 18.29
C THR A 141 5.81 -1.22 16.88
N ILE A 142 4.58 -1.69 16.73
CA ILE A 142 4.07 -2.26 15.47
C ILE A 142 3.89 -1.18 14.41
N VAL A 143 3.37 -0.02 14.81
CA VAL A 143 3.11 1.08 13.87
C VAL A 143 4.38 1.58 13.16
N PRO A 144 5.47 1.95 13.87
CA PRO A 144 6.70 2.37 13.22
C PRO A 144 7.39 1.22 12.48
N LEU A 145 7.25 -0.03 12.92
CA LEU A 145 7.83 -1.18 12.21
C LEU A 145 7.16 -1.42 10.84
N VAL A 146 5.83 -1.38 10.80
CA VAL A 146 5.08 -1.45 9.54
C VAL A 146 5.31 -0.19 8.70
N GLY A 147 5.43 0.98 9.33
CA GLY A 147 5.83 2.22 8.67
C GLY A 147 7.21 2.13 8.03
N PHE A 148 8.20 1.56 8.73
CA PHE A 148 9.53 1.30 8.20
C PHE A 148 9.49 0.38 6.99
N TYR A 149 8.78 -0.74 7.11
CA TYR A 149 8.53 -1.63 5.98
C TYR A 149 7.88 -0.89 4.78
N ASP A 150 6.90 -0.03 5.05
CA ASP A 150 6.26 0.79 4.01
C ASP A 150 7.28 1.71 3.33
N GLY A 151 8.12 2.39 4.11
CA GLY A 151 9.17 3.27 3.59
C GLY A 151 10.18 2.56 2.71
N VAL A 152 10.61 1.35 3.10
CA VAL A 152 11.57 0.56 2.31
C VAL A 152 10.95 0.08 1.01
N PHE A 153 9.75 -0.52 1.08
CA PHE A 153 9.17 -1.25 -0.04
C PHE A 153 7.79 -0.73 -0.44
N GLY A 154 6.81 -0.74 0.47
CA GLY A 154 5.48 -0.18 0.24
C GLY A 154 4.32 -1.13 -0.14
N PRO A 155 4.49 -2.21 -0.94
CA PRO A 155 3.39 -3.14 -1.23
C PRO A 155 2.80 -3.79 0.03
N GLY A 156 1.48 -3.97 0.10
CA GLY A 156 0.83 -4.72 1.18
C GLY A 156 0.76 -4.02 2.54
N THR A 157 1.34 -2.83 2.71
CA THR A 157 1.35 -2.05 3.97
C THR A 157 -0.05 -1.88 4.56
N GLY A 158 -1.03 -1.49 3.73
CA GLY A 158 -2.39 -1.29 4.20
C GLY A 158 -2.99 -2.58 4.76
N SER A 159 -2.74 -3.72 4.12
CA SER A 159 -3.17 -5.00 4.69
C SER A 159 -2.41 -5.32 5.98
N PHE A 160 -1.11 -5.04 6.09
CA PHE A 160 -0.36 -5.27 7.34
C PHE A 160 -0.89 -4.44 8.52
N PHE A 161 -1.15 -3.14 8.32
CA PHE A 161 -1.78 -2.33 9.35
C PHE A 161 -3.18 -2.84 9.71
N MET A 162 -4.01 -3.17 8.72
CA MET A 162 -5.36 -3.68 8.96
C MET A 162 -5.30 -4.97 9.77
N LEU A 163 -4.42 -5.91 9.39
CA LEU A 163 -4.19 -7.13 10.12
C LEU A 163 -3.75 -6.87 11.56
N ALA A 164 -2.78 -6.00 11.76
CA ALA A 164 -2.26 -5.65 13.07
C ALA A 164 -3.37 -5.05 13.97
N PHE A 165 -4.20 -4.17 13.42
CA PHE A 165 -5.35 -3.63 14.14
C PHE A 165 -6.36 -4.71 14.53
N VAL A 166 -6.68 -5.65 13.63
CA VAL A 166 -7.65 -6.70 13.95
C VAL A 166 -7.08 -7.72 14.94
N THR A 167 -5.83 -8.14 14.79
CA THR A 167 -5.26 -9.22 15.61
C THR A 167 -4.73 -8.75 16.96
N LEU A 168 -4.20 -7.52 17.05
CA LEU A 168 -3.54 -7.01 18.25
C LEU A 168 -4.36 -5.94 18.97
N ALA A 169 -4.95 -5.00 18.22
CA ALA A 169 -5.78 -3.95 18.80
C ALA A 169 -7.24 -4.38 19.02
N GLY A 170 -7.65 -5.52 18.44
CA GLY A 170 -8.98 -6.10 18.62
C GLY A 170 -10.08 -5.40 17.83
N PHE A 171 -9.74 -4.59 16.83
CA PHE A 171 -10.73 -3.85 16.04
C PHE A 171 -11.43 -4.76 15.02
N GLY A 172 -12.72 -4.53 14.80
CA GLY A 172 -13.47 -5.07 13.68
C GLY A 172 -12.89 -4.59 12.35
N VAL A 173 -13.16 -5.34 11.28
CA VAL A 173 -12.49 -5.16 9.97
C VAL A 173 -12.71 -3.77 9.39
N LEU A 174 -13.92 -3.21 9.50
CA LEU A 174 -14.21 -1.86 9.00
C LEU A 174 -13.43 -0.78 9.76
N LYS A 175 -13.41 -0.87 11.10
CA LYS A 175 -12.66 0.06 11.94
C LYS A 175 -11.16 -0.04 11.69
N ALA A 176 -10.63 -1.26 11.64
CA ALA A 176 -9.23 -1.51 11.29
C ALA A 176 -8.85 -0.95 9.92
N THR A 177 -9.72 -1.11 8.93
CA THR A 177 -9.54 -0.57 7.57
C THR A 177 -9.51 0.95 7.59
N ALA A 178 -10.46 1.58 8.28
CA ALA A 178 -10.54 3.04 8.35
C ALA A 178 -9.29 3.62 9.04
N HIS A 179 -8.92 3.07 10.20
CA HIS A 179 -7.72 3.47 10.93
C HIS A 179 -6.44 3.28 10.10
N THR A 180 -6.34 2.20 9.33
CA THR A 180 -5.20 1.93 8.46
C THR A 180 -4.94 3.06 7.45
N LYS A 181 -5.98 3.70 6.90
CA LYS A 181 -5.78 4.71 5.83
C LYS A 181 -5.02 5.93 6.31
N LEU A 182 -5.25 6.36 7.55
CA LEU A 182 -4.51 7.48 8.11
C LEU A 182 -3.03 7.12 8.36
N LEU A 183 -2.75 5.88 8.80
CA LEU A 183 -1.37 5.42 8.96
C LEU A 183 -0.66 5.27 7.62
N ASN A 184 -1.35 4.75 6.59
CA ASN A 184 -0.85 4.73 5.22
C ASN A 184 -0.57 6.15 4.71
N PHE A 185 -1.43 7.12 5.03
CA PHE A 185 -1.20 8.51 4.62
C PHE A 185 0.08 9.06 5.28
N GLY A 186 0.25 8.86 6.59
CA GLY A 186 1.47 9.25 7.31
C GLY A 186 2.73 8.56 6.78
N SER A 187 2.70 7.23 6.61
CA SER A 187 3.85 6.50 6.09
C SER A 187 4.18 6.89 4.64
N ASN A 188 3.18 7.09 3.77
CA ASN A 188 3.44 7.58 2.42
C ASN A 188 4.01 9.00 2.42
N LEU A 189 3.59 9.87 3.35
CA LEU A 189 4.15 11.21 3.49
C LEU A 189 5.62 11.16 3.90
N GLY A 190 5.97 10.35 4.89
CA GLY A 190 7.35 10.19 5.34
C GLY A 190 8.26 9.69 4.23
N GLY A 191 7.83 8.64 3.51
CA GLY A 191 8.60 8.09 2.40
C GLY A 191 8.71 9.06 1.23
N PHE A 192 7.61 9.75 0.89
CA PHE A 192 7.58 10.74 -0.18
C PHE A 192 8.56 11.90 0.07
N VAL A 193 8.60 12.43 1.30
CA VAL A 193 9.55 13.50 1.67
C VAL A 193 10.98 13.07 1.40
N VAL A 194 11.36 11.85 1.82
CA VAL A 194 12.72 11.33 1.55
C VAL A 194 12.95 11.19 0.05
N PHE A 195 12.05 10.55 -0.70
CA PHE A 195 12.26 10.32 -2.14
C PHE A 195 12.29 11.62 -2.96
N ILE A 196 11.60 12.70 -2.55
CA ILE A 196 11.75 14.02 -3.18
C ILE A 196 13.15 14.56 -2.97
N LEU A 197 13.70 14.47 -1.75
CA LEU A 197 15.04 14.99 -1.44
C LEU A 197 16.13 14.30 -2.28
N TYR A 198 15.90 13.05 -2.68
CA TYR A 198 16.78 12.29 -3.56
C TYR A 198 16.47 12.49 -5.06
N GLY A 199 15.42 13.24 -5.42
CA GLY A 199 15.12 13.57 -6.81
C GLY A 199 14.58 12.41 -7.66
N VAL A 200 14.10 11.32 -7.04
CA VAL A 200 13.67 10.10 -7.76
C VAL A 200 12.17 10.07 -8.07
N VAL A 201 11.44 11.16 -7.80
CA VAL A 201 9.98 11.22 -8.01
C VAL A 201 9.66 11.71 -9.43
N LEU A 202 8.97 10.87 -10.21
CA LEU A 202 8.44 11.25 -11.51
C LEU A 202 7.11 12.01 -11.36
N TRP A 203 7.19 13.33 -11.28
CA TRP A 203 6.02 14.19 -11.03
C TRP A 203 4.86 13.97 -12.01
N LYS A 204 5.13 13.91 -13.31
CA LYS A 204 4.07 13.74 -14.33
C LYS A 204 3.33 12.41 -14.15
N VAL A 205 4.07 11.32 -13.94
CA VAL A 205 3.51 9.99 -13.71
C VAL A 205 2.78 9.94 -12.37
N GLY A 206 3.43 10.39 -11.29
CA GLY A 206 2.90 10.34 -9.94
C GLY A 206 1.66 11.20 -9.73
N LEU A 207 1.57 12.38 -10.36
CA LEU A 207 0.36 13.21 -10.31
C LEU A 207 -0.78 12.60 -11.14
N THR A 208 -0.49 12.08 -12.33
CA THR A 208 -1.49 11.41 -13.18
C THR A 208 -2.07 10.20 -12.45
N MET A 209 -1.21 9.33 -11.93
CA MET A 209 -1.62 8.20 -11.09
C MET A 209 -2.32 8.66 -9.81
N GLY A 210 -1.87 9.77 -9.21
CA GLY A 210 -2.49 10.36 -8.02
C GLY A 210 -3.96 10.74 -8.22
N VAL A 211 -4.31 11.30 -9.38
CA VAL A 211 -5.73 11.57 -9.72
C VAL A 211 -6.52 10.26 -9.82
N GLY A 212 -5.95 9.25 -10.48
CA GLY A 212 -6.56 7.92 -10.56
C GLY A 212 -6.80 7.32 -9.17
N GLN A 213 -5.77 7.32 -8.33
CA GLN A 213 -5.83 6.88 -6.93
C GLN A 213 -6.91 7.58 -6.13
N PHE A 214 -6.96 8.92 -6.22
CA PHE A 214 -7.94 9.72 -5.50
C PHE A 214 -9.36 9.28 -5.87
N LEU A 215 -9.67 9.22 -7.17
CA LEU A 215 -10.98 8.83 -7.66
C LEU A 215 -11.33 7.39 -7.28
N GLY A 216 -10.39 6.47 -7.47
CA GLY A 216 -10.55 5.06 -7.10
C GLY A 216 -10.82 4.90 -5.60
N ALA A 217 -10.05 5.59 -4.77
CA ALA A 217 -10.18 5.55 -3.32
C ALA A 217 -11.52 6.12 -2.83
N GLN A 218 -12.05 7.16 -3.47
CA GLN A 218 -13.39 7.67 -3.15
C GLN A 218 -14.48 6.63 -3.44
N VAL A 219 -14.38 5.92 -4.56
CA VAL A 219 -15.35 4.87 -4.91
C VAL A 219 -15.20 3.69 -3.97
N GLY A 220 -13.98 3.21 -3.75
CA GLY A 220 -13.73 2.03 -2.93
C GLY A 220 -14.07 2.24 -1.45
N SER A 221 -13.74 3.39 -0.86
CA SER A 221 -14.10 3.72 0.52
C SER A 221 -15.61 3.72 0.74
N ARG A 222 -16.40 4.31 -0.19
CA ARG A 222 -17.87 4.29 -0.13
C ARG A 222 -18.42 2.87 -0.19
N VAL A 223 -17.88 2.03 -1.08
CA VAL A 223 -18.28 0.62 -1.20
C VAL A 223 -17.94 -0.15 0.07
N ALA A 224 -16.74 0.03 0.64
CA ALA A 224 -16.37 -0.61 1.90
C ALA A 224 -17.28 -0.21 3.07
N MET A 225 -17.62 1.07 3.19
CA MET A 225 -18.52 1.55 4.25
C MET A 225 -19.95 1.01 4.09
N ARG A 226 -20.44 0.90 2.86
CA ARG A 226 -21.81 0.41 2.58
C ARG A 226 -21.96 -1.10 2.76
N ASN A 227 -20.93 -1.87 2.41
CA ASN A 227 -21.01 -3.33 2.34
C ASN A 227 -20.23 -4.06 3.46
N GLY A 228 -19.48 -3.32 4.28
CA GLY A 228 -18.74 -3.86 5.43
C GLY A 228 -17.74 -4.96 5.05
N ALA A 229 -17.53 -5.93 5.94
CA ALA A 229 -16.55 -6.99 5.71
C ALA A 229 -16.90 -7.97 4.57
N ARG A 230 -18.15 -7.96 4.07
CA ARG A 230 -18.58 -8.82 2.96
C ARG A 230 -17.80 -8.54 1.67
N ILE A 231 -17.38 -7.29 1.45
CA ILE A 231 -16.56 -6.91 0.30
C ILE A 231 -15.07 -6.87 0.65
N ILE A 232 -14.72 -6.50 1.89
CA ILE A 232 -13.32 -6.39 2.31
C ILE A 232 -12.60 -7.74 2.27
N LYS A 233 -13.25 -8.82 2.75
CA LYS A 233 -12.60 -10.15 2.80
C LYS A 233 -12.35 -10.75 1.41
N PRO A 234 -13.34 -10.83 0.49
CA PRO A 234 -13.08 -11.38 -0.83
C PRO A 234 -12.06 -10.54 -1.59
N LEU A 235 -12.06 -9.21 -1.45
CA LEU A 235 -11.05 -8.37 -2.07
C LEU A 235 -9.65 -8.62 -1.50
N LEU A 236 -9.50 -8.83 -0.19
CA LEU A 236 -8.22 -9.25 0.38
C LEU A 236 -7.73 -10.55 -0.27
N VAL A 237 -8.60 -11.54 -0.44
CA VAL A 237 -8.26 -12.83 -1.07
C VAL A 237 -7.94 -12.65 -2.55
N VAL A 238 -8.80 -11.97 -3.32
CA VAL A 238 -8.60 -11.72 -4.75
C VAL A 238 -7.32 -10.94 -5.00
N THR A 239 -6.99 -9.96 -4.15
CA THR A 239 -5.74 -9.20 -4.29
C THR A 239 -4.52 -10.05 -3.95
N SER A 240 -4.64 -10.97 -3.00
CA SER A 240 -3.60 -11.96 -2.71
C SER A 240 -3.39 -12.93 -3.88
N ILE A 241 -4.48 -13.40 -4.50
CA ILE A 241 -4.42 -14.26 -5.69
C ILE A 241 -3.87 -13.50 -6.89
N ALA A 242 -4.32 -12.27 -7.14
CA ALA A 242 -3.80 -11.42 -8.21
C ALA A 242 -2.30 -11.15 -8.02
N LEU A 243 -1.86 -10.94 -6.78
CA LEU A 243 -0.44 -10.83 -6.45
C LEU A 243 0.31 -12.13 -6.73
N ALA A 244 -0.26 -13.30 -6.42
CA ALA A 244 0.32 -14.61 -6.73
C ALA A 244 0.40 -14.88 -8.25
N ILE A 245 -0.63 -14.51 -9.02
CA ILE A 245 -0.63 -14.64 -10.48
C ILE A 245 0.41 -13.72 -11.10
N ARG A 246 0.46 -12.46 -10.65
CA ARG A 246 1.44 -11.49 -11.10
C ARG A 246 2.86 -12.00 -10.87
N LEU A 247 3.12 -12.61 -9.72
CA LEU A 247 4.38 -13.26 -9.45
C LEU A 247 4.71 -14.32 -10.52
N MET A 248 3.79 -15.24 -10.80
CA MET A 248 4.02 -16.28 -11.81
C MET A 248 4.25 -15.71 -13.23
N ALA A 249 3.69 -14.52 -13.49
CA ALA A 249 3.84 -13.81 -14.76
C ALA A 249 5.11 -12.95 -14.86
N ASP A 250 5.85 -12.70 -13.77
CA ASP A 250 7.08 -11.89 -13.79
C ASP A 250 8.19 -12.61 -14.60
N PRO A 251 8.71 -12.00 -15.69
CA PRO A 251 9.79 -12.59 -16.48
C PRO A 251 11.11 -12.76 -15.70
N ALA A 252 11.32 -11.98 -14.64
CA ALA A 252 12.50 -12.05 -13.79
C ALA A 252 12.37 -13.10 -12.67
N HIS A 253 11.38 -13.99 -12.75
CA HIS A 253 11.16 -14.99 -11.72
C HIS A 253 12.37 -15.93 -11.63
N PRO A 254 13.04 -16.04 -10.46
CA PRO A 254 14.12 -17.00 -10.22
C PRO A 254 13.72 -18.46 -10.48
N ILE A 255 12.41 -18.77 -10.46
CA ILE A 255 11.88 -20.10 -10.78
C ILE A 255 11.94 -20.37 -12.29
N ARG A 256 11.79 -19.35 -13.16
CA ARG A 256 12.00 -19.52 -14.60
C ARG A 256 13.49 -19.73 -14.93
N LEU A 257 14.36 -18.97 -14.27
CA LEU A 257 15.81 -19.17 -14.33
C LEU A 257 16.26 -20.55 -13.79
N TRP A 258 15.61 -21.08 -12.76
CA TRP A 258 15.87 -22.43 -12.24
C TRP A 258 15.23 -23.56 -13.07
N LEU A 259 14.12 -23.28 -13.76
CA LEU A 259 13.42 -24.24 -14.63
C LEU A 259 13.85 -24.16 -16.10
N GLY A 260 14.79 -23.28 -16.44
CA GLY A 260 15.41 -23.21 -17.76
C GLY A 260 14.52 -22.60 -18.86
N TRP A 261 13.70 -21.60 -18.52
CA TRP A 261 12.91 -20.81 -19.49
C TRP A 261 13.30 -19.33 -19.45
#